data_AF-D1AFV7-F1
#
_entry.id   AF-D1AFV7-F1
#
_cell.length_a   1.000
_cell.length_b   1.000
_cell.length_c   1.000
_cell.angle_alpha   90.00
_cell.angle_beta   90.00
_cell.angle_gamma   90.00
#
_symmetry.space_group_name_H-M   'P 1'
#
loop_
_entity.id
_entity.type
_entity.pdbx_description
1 polymer ?
#
loop_
_entity_poly.entity_id
_entity_poly.type
_entity_poly.pdbx_seq_one_letter_code
_entity_poly.pdbx_strand_id
1 'polypeptide(L)' 'MTTLLTIVLVVLAALLIGLILMQPDRSQGMVNNSNIFDNTKEPIEQLTEYIAIAFLVVAILFQIIR' A
#
# COMPACT_ATOMS: atom_id res chain seq x y z
N MET A 1 -17.55 5.66 18.82
CA MET A 1 -16.08 5.55 18.67
C MET A 1 -15.69 4.40 17.73
N THR A 2 -16.12 3.16 18.00
CA THR A 2 -15.80 1.97 17.19
C THR A 2 -16.26 2.04 15.73
N THR A 3 -17.45 2.59 15.46
CA THR A 3 -18.00 2.72 14.10
C THR A 3 -17.17 3.64 13.21
N LEU A 4 -16.66 4.76 13.76
CA LEU A 4 -15.83 5.71 13.00
C LEU A 4 -14.47 5.11 12.62
N LEU A 5 -13.80 4.43 13.56
CA LEU A 5 -12.53 3.73 13.27
C LEU A 5 -12.71 2.60 12.25
N THR A 6 -13.83 1.89 12.31
CA THR A 6 -14.16 0.84 11.35
C THR A 6 -14.37 1.44 9.95
N ILE A 7 -15.09 2.56 9.83
CA ILE A 7 -15.28 3.27 8.55
C ILE A 7 -13.94 3.71 7.98
N VAL A 8 -13.05 4.28 8.80
CA VAL A 8 -11.71 4.71 8.36
C VAL A 8 -10.89 3.53 7.83
N LEU A 9 -10.92 2.38 8.51
CA LEU A 9 -10.25 1.17 8.05
C LEU A 9 -10.80 0.66 6.70
N VAL A 10 -12.12 0.67 6.53
CA VAL A 10 -12.76 0.25 5.27
C VAL A 10 -12.35 1.17 4.12
N VAL A 11 -12.31 2.49 4.34
CA VAL A 11 -11.87 3.45 3.33
C VAL A 11 -10.39 3.26 2.98
N LEU A 12 -9.52 3.09 3.98
CA LEU A 12 -8.10 2.81 3.74
C LEU A 12 -7.88 1.49 2.97
N ALA A 13 -8.65 0.45 3.29
CA ALA A 13 -8.58 -0.82 2.58
C ALA A 13 -9.00 -0.66 1.10
N ALA A 14 -10.09 0.08 0.83
CA ALA A 14 -10.52 0.34 -0.54
C ALA A 14 -9.47 1.15 -1.34
N LEU A 15 -8.83 2.13 -0.71
CA LEU A 15 -7.74 2.90 -1.32
C LEU A 15 -6.53 2.02 -1.65
N LEU A 16 -6.13 1.13 -0.73
CA LEU A 16 -5.04 0.17 -0.95
C LEU A 16 -5.33 -0.75 -2.14
N ILE A 17 -6.54 -1.29 -2.21
CA ILE A 17 -6.97 -2.13 -3.33
C ILE A 17 -6.88 -1.33 -4.65
N GLY A 18 -7.42 -0.11 -4.67
CA GLY A 18 -7.34 0.75 -5.85
C GLY A 18 -5.91 1.06 -6.29
N LEU A 19 -5.01 1.33 -5.34
CA LEU A 19 -3.61 1.60 -5.62
C LEU A 19 -2.87 0.37 -6.15
N ILE A 20 -3.05 -0.80 -5.53
CA ILE A 20 -2.45 -2.06 -5.98
C ILE A 20 -2.91 -2.41 -7.39
N LEU A 21 -4.20 -2.22 -7.71
CA LEU A 21 -4.71 -2.45 -9.06
C LEU A 21 -4.18 -1.45 -10.09
N MET A 22 -3.80 -0.25 -9.65
CA MET A 22 -3.19 0.79 -10.50
C MET A 22 -1.68 0.60 -10.65
N GLN A 23 -1.05 -0.28 -9.86
CA GLN A 23 0.36 -0.58 -10.04
C GLN A 23 0.57 -1.23 -11.42
N PRO A 24 1.45 -0.67 -12.26
CA PRO A 24 1.74 -1.27 -13.55
C PRO A 24 2.44 -2.61 -13.32
N ASP A 25 2.06 -3.59 -14.13
CA ASP A 25 2.50 -4.97 -13.97
C ASP A 25 4.00 -5.10 -14.28
N ARG A 26 4.83 -5.36 -13.25
CA ARG A 26 6.29 -5.50 -13.38
C ARG A 26 6.72 -6.76 -14.14
N SER A 27 5.80 -7.67 -14.46
CA SER A 27 6.09 -8.90 -15.21
C SER A 27 6.73 -8.65 -16.59
N GLN A 28 6.61 -7.44 -17.16
CA GLN A 28 7.15 -7.13 -18.50
C GLN A 28 8.49 -6.36 -18.47
N GLY A 29 8.94 -5.88 -17.31
CA GLY A 29 10.17 -5.07 -17.16
C GLY A 29 11.42 -5.86 -16.74
N MET A 30 11.28 -7.14 -16.39
CA MET A 30 12.36 -7.93 -15.77
C MET A 30 13.35 -8.56 -16.77
N VAL A 31 13.37 -8.10 -18.04
CA VAL A 31 14.18 -8.73 -19.10
C VAL A 31 15.49 -8.02 -19.40
N ASN A 32 15.69 -6.73 -19.09
CA ASN A 32 16.96 -6.06 -19.42
C ASN A 32 17.54 -5.26 -18.25
N ASN A 33 18.73 -5.68 -17.82
CA ASN A 33 19.69 -5.03 -16.91
C ASN A 33 19.47 -5.20 -15.40
N SER A 34 20.16 -6.20 -14.85
CA SER A 34 20.53 -6.34 -13.43
C SER A 34 21.56 -5.29 -12.98
N ASN A 35 21.34 -4.00 -13.29
CA ASN A 35 22.10 -2.92 -12.66
C ASN A 35 21.45 -2.63 -11.31
N ILE A 36 22.14 -2.96 -10.23
CA ILE A 36 21.73 -2.81 -8.82
C ILE A 36 21.42 -1.33 -8.47
N PHE A 37 21.75 -0.40 -9.37
CA PHE A 37 21.50 1.04 -9.27
C PHE A 37 20.23 1.54 -9.98
N ASP A 38 19.54 0.73 -10.78
CA ASP A 38 18.28 1.11 -11.46
C ASP A 38 17.04 0.78 -10.59
N ASN A 39 17.22 0.92 -9.27
CA ASN A 39 16.21 0.68 -8.23
C ASN A 39 15.34 1.93 -7.98
N THR A 40 15.05 2.71 -9.03
CA THR A 40 14.04 3.75 -8.94
C THR A 40 12.68 3.07 -8.78
N LYS A 41 12.28 2.84 -7.51
CA LYS A 41 10.91 2.47 -7.16
C LYS A 41 9.98 3.45 -7.87
N GLU A 42 8.99 2.91 -8.55
CA GLU A 42 8.01 3.77 -9.20
C GLU A 42 7.29 4.58 -8.12
N PRO A 43 6.95 5.85 -8.39
CA PRO A 43 6.31 6.71 -7.40
C PRO A 43 4.98 6.12 -6.87
N ILE A 44 4.29 5.31 -7.67
CA ILE A 44 3.05 4.61 -7.29
C ILE A 44 3.35 3.46 -6.31
N GLU A 45 4.45 2.72 -6.52
CA GLU A 45 4.88 1.65 -5.62
C GLU A 45 5.27 2.21 -4.24
N GLN A 46 6.07 3.28 -4.23
CA GLN A 46 6.48 3.94 -2.99
C GLN A 46 5.27 4.51 -2.22
N LEU A 47 4.29 5.07 -2.94
CA LEU A 47 3.03 5.54 -2.36
C LEU A 47 2.22 4.38 -1.73
N THR A 48 2.17 3.24 -2.41
CA THR A 48 1.45 2.07 -1.91
C THR A 48 2.11 1.52 -0.65
N GLU A 49 3.43 1.50 -0.59
CA GLU A 49 4.19 1.11 0.61
C GLU A 49 3.86 2.00 1.81
N TYR A 50 3.85 3.32 1.63
CA TYR A 50 3.48 4.25 2.71
C TYR A 50 2.04 4.03 3.22
N ILE A 51 1.10 3.82 2.30
CA ILE A 51 -0.31 3.63 2.66
C ILE A 51 -0.51 2.25 3.31
N ALA A 52 0.22 1.22 2.87
CA ALA A 52 0.22 -0.09 3.51
C ALA A 52 0.71 -0.03 4.96
N ILE A 53 1.79 0.70 5.22
CA ILE A 53 2.32 0.91 6.58
C ILE A 53 1.30 1.66 7.45
N ALA A 54 0.72 2.75 6.92
CA ALA A 54 -0.29 3.51 7.64
C ALA A 54 -1.53 2.67 7.97
N PHE A 55 -2.00 1.87 7.02
CA PHE A 55 -3.11 0.93 7.24
C PHE A 55 -2.79 -0.07 8.34
N LEU A 56 -1.60 -0.68 8.32
CA LEU A 56 -1.18 -1.65 9.32
C LEU A 56 -1.12 -1.04 10.72
N VAL A 57 -0.57 0.17 10.86
CA VAL A 57 -0.54 0.90 12.15
C VAL A 57 -1.95 1.16 12.67
N VAL A 58 -2.85 1.66 11.82
CA VAL A 58 -4.25 1.92 12.21
C VAL A 58 -4.98 0.63 12.56
N ALA A 59 -4.74 -0.46 11.84
CA ALA A 59 -5.33 -1.77 12.11
C ALA A 59 -4.89 -2.32 13.47
N ILE A 60 -3.61 -2.21 13.82
CA ILE A 60 -3.08 -2.64 15.12
C ILE A 60 -3.69 -1.79 16.24
N LEU A 61 -3.75 -0.46 16.09
CA LEU A 61 -4.39 0.41 17.08
C LEU A 61 -5.86 0.07 17.27
N PHE A 62 -6.57 -0.24 16.19
CA PHE A 62 -7.96 -0.68 16.26
C PHE A 62 -8.12 -2.01 17.01
N GLN A 63 -7.22 -2.96 16.79
CA GLN A 63 -7.20 -4.25 17.51
C GLN A 63 -6.97 -4.07 19.02
N ILE A 64 -6.16 -3.09 19.43
CA ILE A 64 -5.85 -2.85 20.85
C ILE A 64 -6.99 -2.09 21.56
N ILE A 65 -7.64 -1.16 20.85
CA ILE A 65 -8.69 -0.30 21.43
C ILE A 65 -10.06 -1.00 21.48
N ARG A 66 -10.30 -1.95 20.57
CA ARG A 66 -11.55 -2.71 20.47
C ARG A 66 -11.55 -3.96 21.35
#